data_AF-A0A958QAU5-F1
#
_entry.id   AF-A0A958QAU5-F1
#
_cell.length_a   1.000
_cell.length_b   1.000
_cell.length_c   1.000
_cell.angle_alpha   90.00
_cell.angle_beta   90.00
_cell.angle_gamma   90.00
#
_symmetry.space_group_name_H-M   'P 1'
#
loop_
_entity.id
_entity.type
_entity.pdbx_description
1 polymer ?
#
loop_
_entity_poly.entity_id
_entity_poly.type
_entity_poly.pdbx_seq_one_letter_code
_entity_poly.pdbx_strand_id
1 'polypeptide(L)'
;YAWIAQTGVFFRRSLLEEVKRFDGTYFDEDLYYTMDFDLWLRIANHYPFTKHLDKTCAYFRMYDDNKTGKEGGPTQKECARVYRRHRNELVRAERQFSYIILVDGESQGIADTLNDIVSQDLHDSEILLTGYGNSIDAKALRSFALELDAKMDSFNIRHLACVGQSFFEACNRAIENSAGSILTFVRPGDRLPRNYNTTLFNCNASLLRGVFYPFAHHRETLPTLTRETAGMRVFSVDGLCQGNLFSSFFSAHKACLMDLEGFQDLNSCTAVRTLLLSALQKAWHIEIETSLEVIEKHSYTFEYQEFPFIRSYCTAQSILHMTEANLTSEFRQYLLREHNTGIYFEPSIVDTARSLLGQAPKDFANPRLIQENYDAEELVKEFPQYAPGWEYLRRSAEKAGDMNRAQE
;
A
#
# COMPACT_ATOMS: atom_id res chain seq x y z
N TYR A 1 -10.58 -26.04 7.72
CA TYR A 1 -10.26 -26.24 9.14
C TYR A 1 -8.82 -26.71 9.27
N ALA A 2 -7.87 -25.78 9.38
CA ALA A 2 -6.52 -26.13 9.83
C ALA A 2 -6.60 -26.33 11.35
N TRP A 3 -6.41 -27.57 11.81
CA TRP A 3 -6.27 -27.84 13.24
C TRP A 3 -4.84 -27.48 13.63
N ILE A 4 -4.65 -26.37 14.33
CA ILE A 4 -3.39 -26.11 15.02
C ILE A 4 -3.32 -27.12 16.16
N ALA A 5 -2.56 -28.20 15.96
CA ALA A 5 -2.38 -29.23 16.97
C ALA A 5 -1.70 -28.62 18.20
N GLN A 6 -2.30 -28.77 19.39
CA GLN A 6 -1.80 -28.19 20.65
C GLN A 6 -0.32 -28.50 20.91
N THR A 7 0.09 -29.75 20.63
CA THR A 7 1.47 -30.18 20.81
C THR A 7 2.33 -29.64 19.67
N GLY A 8 3.10 -28.60 19.94
CA GLY A 8 4.08 -28.05 18.99
C GLY A 8 3.93 -26.55 18.72
N VAL A 9 3.02 -25.86 19.40
CA VAL A 9 2.90 -24.40 19.31
C VAL A 9 3.77 -23.74 20.38
N PHE A 10 4.57 -22.76 19.98
CA PHE A 10 5.35 -21.92 20.88
C PHE A 10 4.92 -20.46 20.69
N PHE A 11 4.63 -19.78 21.79
CA PHE A 11 4.35 -18.35 21.78
C PHE A 11 4.89 -17.70 23.06
N ARG A 12 5.06 -16.38 23.02
CA ARG A 12 5.54 -15.60 24.16
C ARG A 12 4.44 -15.48 25.20
N ARG A 13 4.78 -15.49 26.49
CA ARG A 13 3.81 -15.29 27.57
C ARG A 13 3.00 -13.99 27.42
N SER A 14 3.64 -12.90 26.98
CA SER A 14 2.97 -11.62 26.77
C SER A 14 1.74 -11.73 25.86
N LEU A 15 1.81 -12.61 24.85
CA LEU A 15 0.68 -12.87 23.95
C LEU A 15 -0.57 -13.35 24.70
N LEU A 16 -0.41 -14.23 25.70
CA LEU A 16 -1.55 -14.69 26.51
C LEU A 16 -2.15 -13.58 27.36
N GLU A 17 -1.32 -12.66 27.85
CA GLU A 17 -1.78 -11.53 28.64
C GLU A 17 -2.58 -10.54 27.77
N GLU A 18 -2.16 -10.35 26.53
CA GLU A 18 -2.80 -9.45 25.55
C GLU A 18 -4.16 -9.97 25.07
N VAL A 19 -4.30 -11.28 24.88
CA VAL A 19 -5.50 -11.89 24.29
C VAL A 19 -6.44 -12.51 25.34
N LYS A 20 -6.33 -12.09 26.61
CA LYS A 20 -7.24 -12.54 27.68
C LYS A 20 -8.69 -12.32 27.31
N ARG A 21 -9.56 -13.15 27.90
CA ARG A 21 -11.00 -12.95 27.83
C ARG A 21 -11.38 -11.68 28.58
N PHE A 22 -12.56 -11.14 28.26
CA PHE A 22 -13.09 -9.92 28.89
C PHE A 22 -13.28 -10.06 30.41
N ASP A 23 -13.43 -11.29 30.90
CA ASP A 23 -13.52 -11.64 32.31
C ASP A 23 -12.15 -11.75 33.02
N GLY A 24 -11.04 -11.50 32.29
CA GLY A 24 -9.67 -11.56 32.80
C GLY A 24 -9.06 -12.97 32.84
N THR A 25 -9.80 -14.00 32.42
CA THR A 25 -9.31 -15.38 32.37
C THR A 25 -8.59 -15.69 31.04
N TYR A 26 -7.76 -16.74 31.04
CA TYR A 26 -7.07 -17.19 29.83
C TYR A 26 -7.92 -18.12 28.96
N PHE A 27 -8.79 -18.92 29.58
CA PHE A 27 -9.57 -19.98 28.94
C PHE A 27 -11.03 -19.93 29.37
N ASP A 28 -11.91 -20.40 28.49
CA ASP A 28 -13.30 -20.66 28.82
C ASP A 28 -13.42 -22.02 29.52
N GLU A 29 -13.65 -22.04 30.82
CA GLU A 29 -13.81 -23.32 31.55
C GLU A 29 -15.10 -24.05 31.17
N ASP A 30 -16.05 -23.38 30.51
CA ASP A 30 -17.25 -23.99 29.94
C ASP A 30 -16.99 -24.76 28.64
N LEU A 31 -15.78 -24.69 28.06
CA LEU A 31 -15.37 -25.47 26.90
C LEU A 31 -14.58 -26.69 27.37
N TYR A 32 -15.02 -27.90 27.01
CA TYR A 32 -14.32 -29.13 27.39
C TYR A 32 -13.38 -29.63 26.27
N TYR A 33 -13.79 -29.44 25.02
CA TYR A 33 -13.11 -29.94 23.83
C TYR A 33 -12.30 -28.86 23.09
N THR A 34 -12.73 -27.60 23.12
CA THR A 34 -12.22 -26.54 22.23
C THR A 34 -11.67 -25.30 22.94
N MET A 35 -11.17 -25.44 24.18
CA MET A 35 -10.54 -24.34 24.94
C MET A 35 -9.37 -23.69 24.19
N ASP A 36 -8.55 -24.53 23.56
CA ASP A 36 -7.42 -24.14 22.74
C ASP A 36 -7.86 -23.49 21.44
N PHE A 37 -8.90 -24.00 20.80
CA PHE A 37 -9.45 -23.39 19.59
C PHE A 37 -9.95 -21.97 19.87
N ASP A 38 -10.68 -21.74 20.98
CA ASP A 38 -11.07 -20.40 21.42
C ASP A 38 -9.85 -19.49 21.64
N LEU A 39 -8.80 -20.00 22.29
CA LEU A 39 -7.54 -19.27 22.45
C LEU A 39 -6.87 -18.95 21.10
N TRP A 40 -6.80 -19.90 20.18
CA TRP A 40 -6.17 -19.72 18.86
C TRP A 40 -6.90 -18.68 18.03
N LEU A 41 -8.23 -18.63 18.06
CA LEU A 41 -8.99 -17.62 17.34
C LEU A 41 -8.79 -16.22 17.96
N ARG A 42 -8.70 -16.12 19.29
CA ARG A 42 -8.33 -14.86 19.95
C ARG A 42 -6.92 -14.41 19.56
N ILE A 43 -5.96 -15.33 19.47
CA ILE A 43 -4.61 -15.01 18.98
C ILE A 43 -4.65 -14.59 17.51
N ALA A 44 -5.39 -15.31 16.66
CA ALA A 44 -5.57 -15.02 15.23
C ALA A 44 -6.08 -13.60 14.99
N ASN A 45 -6.98 -13.14 15.86
CA ASN A 45 -7.57 -11.80 15.77
C ASN A 45 -6.54 -10.67 15.98
N HIS A 46 -5.41 -10.95 16.65
CA HIS A 46 -4.38 -9.96 16.94
C HIS A 46 -3.13 -10.15 16.08
N TYR A 47 -2.81 -11.40 15.71
CA TYR A 47 -1.57 -11.75 15.06
C TYR A 47 -1.77 -12.82 13.98
N PRO A 48 -1.15 -12.67 12.81
CA PRO A 48 -1.17 -13.70 11.80
C PRO A 48 -0.24 -14.87 12.21
N PHE A 49 -0.69 -16.11 12.01
CA PHE A 49 0.11 -17.32 12.22
C PHE A 49 1.14 -17.50 11.10
N THR A 50 2.20 -16.69 11.14
CA THR A 50 3.12 -16.52 10.00
C THR A 50 4.34 -17.44 9.99
N LYS A 51 4.61 -18.14 11.10
CA LYS A 51 5.85 -18.91 11.27
C LYS A 51 5.54 -20.37 11.57
N HIS A 52 5.84 -21.22 10.60
CA HIS A 52 5.87 -22.68 10.75
C HIS A 52 7.31 -23.13 10.99
N LEU A 53 7.53 -23.96 12.01
CA LEU A 53 8.81 -24.63 12.18
C LEU A 53 8.77 -25.90 11.32
N ASP A 54 9.56 -25.95 10.25
CA ASP A 54 9.70 -27.15 9.41
C ASP A 54 10.59 -28.20 10.09
N LYS A 55 10.17 -28.58 11.31
CA LYS A 55 10.82 -29.58 12.16
C LYS A 55 9.75 -30.24 13.02
N THR A 56 9.77 -31.57 13.06
CA THR A 56 8.94 -32.33 13.99
C THR A 56 9.33 -31.98 15.43
N CYS A 57 8.45 -31.25 16.11
CA CYS A 57 8.66 -30.82 17.50
C CYS A 57 7.97 -31.75 18.51
N ALA A 58 6.95 -32.49 18.08
CA ALA A 58 6.19 -33.39 18.94
C ALA A 58 5.57 -34.54 18.13
N TYR A 59 5.30 -35.64 18.81
CA TYR A 59 4.50 -36.75 18.29
C TYR A 59 3.22 -36.87 19.10
N PHE A 60 2.08 -36.95 18.41
CA PHE A 60 0.81 -37.22 19.05
C PHE A 60 0.68 -38.71 19.32
N ARG A 61 0.26 -39.08 20.54
CA ARG A 61 0.01 -40.48 20.89
C ARG A 61 -1.49 -40.72 21.04
N MET A 62 -1.96 -41.75 20.32
CA MET A 62 -3.35 -42.20 20.39
C MET A 62 -3.49 -43.30 21.44
N TYR A 63 -4.50 -43.17 22.30
CA TYR A 63 -4.96 -44.22 23.19
C TYR A 63 -6.44 -44.51 22.93
N ASP A 64 -6.89 -45.71 23.28
CA ASP A 64 -8.28 -46.16 23.07
C ASP A 64 -9.30 -45.31 23.84
N ASP A 65 -8.85 -44.58 24.87
CA ASP A 65 -9.63 -43.69 25.71
C ASP A 65 -9.45 -42.21 25.40
N ASN A 66 -8.80 -41.86 24.28
CA ASN A 66 -8.67 -40.47 23.87
C ASN A 66 -10.03 -39.76 23.76
N LYS A 67 -10.15 -38.63 24.47
CA LYS A 67 -11.37 -37.80 24.56
C LYS A 67 -12.01 -37.50 23.21
N THR A 68 -11.20 -37.19 22.20
CA THR A 68 -11.63 -36.76 20.86
C THR A 68 -12.05 -37.92 19.96
N GLY A 69 -11.64 -39.16 20.27
CA GLY A 69 -11.97 -40.34 19.48
C GLY A 69 -13.35 -40.93 19.79
N LYS A 70 -13.87 -40.73 21.00
CA LYS A 70 -15.14 -41.32 21.47
C LYS A 70 -16.37 -40.44 21.22
N GLU A 71 -16.21 -39.11 21.21
CA GLU A 71 -17.33 -38.16 21.26
C GLU A 71 -17.24 -37.05 20.20
N GLY A 72 -17.37 -37.43 18.93
CA GLY A 72 -17.34 -36.47 17.82
C GLY A 72 -18.47 -35.43 17.85
N GLY A 73 -19.68 -35.82 18.27
CA GLY A 73 -20.86 -34.95 18.30
C GLY A 73 -20.72 -33.75 19.26
N PRO A 74 -20.41 -33.98 20.56
CA PRO A 74 -20.14 -32.91 21.51
C PRO A 74 -19.01 -31.97 21.06
N THR A 75 -17.91 -32.53 20.56
CA THR A 75 -16.78 -31.75 20.01
C THR A 75 -17.23 -30.80 18.90
N GLN A 76 -18.01 -31.29 17.93
CA GLN A 76 -18.52 -30.46 16.84
C GLN A 76 -19.46 -29.34 17.31
N LYS A 77 -20.29 -29.60 18.33
CA LYS A 77 -21.18 -28.57 18.91
C LYS A 77 -20.38 -27.46 19.57
N GLU A 78 -19.33 -27.80 20.33
CA GLU A 78 -18.43 -26.80 20.90
C GLU A 78 -17.63 -26.05 19.83
N CYS A 79 -17.12 -26.74 18.80
CA CYS A 79 -16.47 -26.08 17.65
C CYS A 79 -17.40 -25.05 17.00
N ALA A 80 -18.67 -25.41 16.76
CA ALA A 80 -19.65 -24.49 16.19
C ALA A 80 -19.98 -23.32 17.14
N ARG A 81 -19.98 -23.54 18.46
CA ARG A 81 -20.17 -22.49 19.47
C ARG A 81 -19.02 -21.49 19.45
N VAL A 82 -17.78 -21.97 19.50
CA VAL A 82 -16.56 -21.16 19.42
C VAL A 82 -16.48 -20.44 18.08
N TYR A 83 -16.73 -21.13 16.97
CA TYR A 83 -16.76 -20.50 15.65
C TYR A 83 -17.79 -19.38 15.58
N ARG A 84 -19.03 -19.60 16.03
CA ARG A 84 -20.05 -18.53 16.04
C ARG A 84 -19.66 -17.33 16.90
N ARG A 85 -19.00 -17.57 18.04
CA ARG A 85 -18.50 -16.51 18.93
C ARG A 85 -17.50 -15.61 18.20
N HIS A 86 -16.56 -16.21 17.48
CA HIS A 86 -15.48 -15.48 16.82
C HIS A 86 -15.74 -15.16 15.35
N ARG A 87 -16.83 -15.64 14.73
CA ARG A 87 -17.03 -15.53 13.27
C ARG A 87 -16.87 -14.10 12.76
N ASN A 88 -17.42 -13.11 13.48
CA ASN A 88 -17.38 -11.72 13.05
C ASN A 88 -15.97 -11.13 13.20
N GLU A 89 -15.23 -11.59 14.20
CA GLU A 89 -13.85 -11.18 14.44
C GLU A 89 -12.92 -11.85 13.43
N LEU A 90 -13.13 -13.12 13.09
CA LEU A 90 -12.37 -13.83 12.06
C LEU A 90 -12.63 -13.28 10.66
N VAL A 91 -13.88 -12.97 10.35
CA VAL A 91 -14.26 -12.23 9.13
C VAL A 91 -13.62 -10.83 9.12
N ARG A 92 -13.19 -10.28 10.26
CA ARG A 92 -12.40 -9.05 10.32
C ARG A 92 -10.90 -9.30 10.34
N ALA A 93 -10.43 -10.40 10.92
CA ALA A 93 -9.03 -10.71 11.16
C ALA A 93 -8.33 -11.24 9.91
N GLU A 94 -9.07 -11.91 9.02
CA GLU A 94 -8.55 -12.42 7.75
C GLU A 94 -9.40 -11.92 6.60
N ARG A 95 -9.64 -10.61 6.51
CA ARG A 95 -9.97 -10.06 5.18
C ARG A 95 -8.73 -10.18 4.34
N GLN A 96 -8.84 -10.84 3.21
CA GLN A 96 -7.70 -10.87 2.33
C GLN A 96 -7.44 -9.51 1.69
N PHE A 97 -8.50 -8.80 1.31
CA PHE A 97 -8.43 -7.55 0.57
C PHE A 97 -9.04 -6.36 1.33
N SER A 98 -8.42 -5.20 1.19
CA SER A 98 -8.99 -3.90 1.57
C SER A 98 -8.96 -2.96 0.38
N TYR A 99 -10.12 -2.53 -0.08
CA TYR A 99 -10.21 -1.41 -1.00
C TYR A 99 -10.21 -0.11 -0.22
N ILE A 100 -9.13 0.66 -0.35
CA ILE A 100 -9.02 2.00 0.22
C ILE A 100 -9.48 2.98 -0.85
N ILE A 101 -10.70 3.50 -0.69
CA ILE A 101 -11.25 4.51 -1.61
C ILE A 101 -10.96 5.89 -1.03
N LEU A 102 -10.10 6.66 -1.68
CA LEU A 102 -9.71 8.00 -1.22
C LEU A 102 -10.71 9.03 -1.73
N VAL A 103 -11.50 9.58 -0.81
CA VAL A 103 -12.64 10.47 -1.10
C VAL A 103 -12.26 11.91 -0.76
N ASP A 104 -12.42 12.81 -1.71
CA ASP A 104 -12.39 14.26 -1.50
C ASP A 104 -13.82 14.83 -1.48
N GLY A 105 -13.97 16.12 -1.14
CA GLY A 105 -15.28 16.77 -0.98
C GLY A 105 -16.18 16.79 -2.21
N GLU A 106 -15.72 16.38 -3.40
CA GLU A 106 -16.46 16.45 -4.67
C GLU A 106 -16.51 15.11 -5.43
N SER A 107 -16.21 14.00 -4.77
CA SER A 107 -15.99 12.69 -5.38
C SER A 107 -17.19 12.09 -6.12
N GLN A 108 -17.43 12.55 -7.35
CA GLN A 108 -18.33 11.92 -8.30
C GLN A 108 -17.76 10.55 -8.73
N GLY A 109 -18.63 9.60 -9.08
CA GLY A 109 -18.20 8.30 -9.60
C GLY A 109 -17.87 7.24 -8.55
N ILE A 110 -18.00 7.52 -7.25
CA ILE A 110 -17.85 6.49 -6.21
C ILE A 110 -18.77 5.28 -6.44
N ALA A 111 -19.98 5.51 -6.95
CA ALA A 111 -20.91 4.44 -7.30
C ALA A 111 -20.38 3.53 -8.42
N ASP A 112 -19.67 4.08 -9.41
CA ASP A 112 -19.07 3.30 -10.50
C ASP A 112 -17.99 2.36 -9.95
N THR A 113 -17.09 2.89 -9.11
CA THR A 113 -16.03 2.11 -8.46
C THR A 113 -16.59 1.04 -7.53
N LEU A 114 -17.61 1.37 -6.73
CA LEU A 114 -18.26 0.42 -5.84
C LEU A 114 -18.95 -0.70 -6.61
N ASN A 115 -19.63 -0.40 -7.72
CA ASN A 115 -20.26 -1.42 -8.56
C ASN A 115 -19.23 -2.42 -9.09
N ASP A 116 -18.05 -1.95 -9.52
CA ASP A 116 -16.99 -2.83 -9.99
C ASP A 116 -16.40 -3.68 -8.85
N ILE A 117 -16.22 -3.11 -7.64
CA ILE A 117 -15.77 -3.85 -6.44
C ILE A 117 -16.79 -4.93 -6.04
N VAL A 118 -18.09 -4.62 -6.09
CA VAL A 118 -19.15 -5.58 -5.77
C VAL A 118 -19.20 -6.73 -6.76
N SER A 119 -18.90 -6.43 -8.02
CA SER A 119 -18.93 -7.40 -9.12
C SER A 119 -17.73 -8.37 -9.15
N GLN A 120 -16.76 -8.19 -8.25
CA GLN A 120 -15.60 -9.06 -8.14
C GLN A 120 -15.99 -10.49 -7.79
N ASP A 121 -15.20 -11.45 -8.26
CA ASP A 121 -15.40 -12.87 -8.05
C ASP A 121 -15.05 -13.35 -6.62
N LEU A 122 -14.09 -12.70 -5.97
CA LEU A 122 -13.78 -12.89 -4.56
C LEU A 122 -14.39 -11.77 -3.73
N HIS A 123 -15.34 -12.11 -2.87
CA HIS A 123 -16.06 -11.17 -2.00
C HIS A 123 -15.45 -10.98 -0.62
N ASP A 124 -14.29 -11.57 -0.35
CA ASP A 124 -13.61 -11.41 0.93
C ASP A 124 -12.82 -10.09 1.01
N SER A 125 -13.55 -8.99 0.94
CA SER A 125 -12.99 -7.65 0.91
C SER A 125 -13.68 -6.75 1.93
N GLU A 126 -12.92 -5.84 2.54
CA GLU A 126 -13.48 -4.63 3.11
C GLU A 126 -13.37 -3.46 2.14
N ILE A 127 -14.23 -2.46 2.34
CA ILE A 127 -14.16 -1.18 1.65
C ILE A 127 -13.96 -0.11 2.72
N LEU A 128 -12.84 0.59 2.67
CA LEU A 128 -12.51 1.68 3.58
C LEU A 128 -12.58 3.01 2.83
N LEU A 129 -13.66 3.75 3.04
CA LEU A 129 -13.84 5.10 2.52
C LEU A 129 -13.01 6.07 3.36
N THR A 130 -11.93 6.59 2.78
CA THR A 130 -10.99 7.48 3.47
C THR A 130 -11.14 8.90 2.96
N GLY A 131 -11.81 9.74 3.74
CA GLY A 131 -12.00 11.14 3.44
C GLY A 131 -10.77 11.97 3.79
N TYR A 132 -10.29 12.83 2.89
CA TYR A 132 -9.09 13.66 3.12
C TYR A 132 -9.31 15.14 2.71
N GLY A 133 -8.36 16.00 3.11
CA GLY A 133 -8.42 17.44 2.84
C GLY A 133 -9.28 18.25 3.81
N ASN A 134 -9.38 19.56 3.55
CA ASN A 134 -10.11 20.50 4.41
C ASN A 134 -11.62 20.55 4.11
N SER A 135 -12.03 20.13 2.90
CA SER A 135 -13.42 20.19 2.44
C SER A 135 -14.25 18.97 2.85
N ILE A 136 -13.64 17.98 3.51
CA ILE A 136 -14.33 16.73 3.84
C ILE A 136 -15.32 16.93 4.99
N ASP A 137 -16.60 16.68 4.73
CA ASP A 137 -17.61 16.55 5.80
C ASP A 137 -17.58 15.12 6.35
N ALA A 138 -16.92 14.95 7.50
CA ALA A 138 -16.81 13.67 8.19
C ALA A 138 -18.18 13.05 8.53
N LYS A 139 -19.20 13.87 8.82
CA LYS A 139 -20.55 13.40 9.15
C LYS A 139 -21.28 12.93 7.89
N ALA A 140 -21.14 13.64 6.78
CA ALA A 140 -21.68 13.22 5.50
C ALA A 140 -21.04 11.90 5.04
N LEU A 141 -19.70 11.80 5.08
CA LEU A 141 -18.98 10.58 4.71
C LEU A 141 -19.40 9.36 5.55
N ARG A 142 -19.53 9.54 6.88
CA ARG A 142 -20.04 8.50 7.78
C ARG A 142 -21.45 8.07 7.41
N SER A 143 -22.34 9.03 7.14
CA SER A 143 -23.74 8.74 6.83
C SER A 143 -23.85 7.97 5.52
N PHE A 144 -23.08 8.38 4.51
CA PHE A 144 -22.95 7.69 3.24
C PHE A 144 -22.41 6.27 3.39
N ALA A 145 -21.35 6.07 4.18
CA ALA A 145 -20.80 4.74 4.45
C ALA A 145 -21.81 3.80 5.11
N LEU A 146 -22.59 4.29 6.08
CA LEU A 146 -23.64 3.51 6.74
C LEU A 146 -24.79 3.15 5.78
N GLU A 147 -25.17 4.06 4.89
CA GLU A 147 -26.18 3.78 3.86
C GLU A 147 -25.70 2.72 2.87
N LEU A 148 -24.43 2.76 2.47
CA LEU A 148 -23.84 1.74 1.61
C LEU A 148 -23.74 0.39 2.33
N ASP A 149 -23.28 0.37 3.58
CA ASP A 149 -23.14 -0.86 4.38
C ASP A 149 -24.50 -1.57 4.50
N ALA A 150 -25.58 -0.79 4.72
CA ALA A 150 -26.94 -1.31 4.77
C ALA A 150 -27.47 -1.85 3.43
N LYS A 151 -26.89 -1.44 2.29
CA LYS A 151 -27.26 -1.92 0.95
C LYS A 151 -26.41 -3.10 0.48
N MET A 152 -25.24 -3.30 1.08
CA MET A 152 -24.20 -4.21 0.58
C MET A 152 -23.92 -5.31 1.60
N ASP A 153 -24.85 -6.27 1.73
CA ASP A 153 -24.80 -7.36 2.72
C ASP A 153 -23.50 -8.20 2.70
N SER A 154 -22.75 -8.19 1.59
CA SER A 154 -21.53 -8.99 1.42
C SER A 154 -20.22 -8.26 1.77
N PHE A 155 -20.24 -6.93 1.95
CA PHE A 155 -19.04 -6.14 2.18
C PHE A 155 -19.08 -5.48 3.55
N ASN A 156 -17.91 -5.35 4.18
CA ASN A 156 -17.75 -4.53 5.38
C ASN A 156 -17.34 -3.13 4.94
N ILE A 157 -18.26 -2.16 5.06
CA ILE A 157 -18.00 -0.79 4.63
C ILE A 157 -17.67 0.05 5.85
N ARG A 158 -16.45 0.56 5.85
CA ARG A 158 -15.89 1.40 6.90
C ARG A 158 -15.59 2.77 6.35
N HIS A 159 -15.49 3.74 7.25
CA HIS A 159 -15.07 5.09 6.91
C HIS A 159 -13.97 5.55 7.85
N LEU A 160 -13.12 6.43 7.34
CA LEU A 160 -12.05 7.10 8.07
C LEU A 160 -12.02 8.56 7.60
N ALA A 161 -12.22 9.50 8.53
CA ALA A 161 -12.15 10.92 8.23
C ALA A 161 -10.79 11.49 8.67
N CYS A 162 -10.02 11.99 7.71
CA CYS A 162 -8.69 12.55 7.87
C CYS A 162 -8.73 14.08 7.60
N VAL A 163 -9.52 14.80 8.41
CA VAL A 163 -9.75 16.24 8.22
C VAL A 163 -8.44 17.01 8.30
N GLY A 164 -8.17 17.84 7.29
CA GLY A 164 -6.98 18.69 7.20
C GLY A 164 -5.68 17.97 6.85
N GLN A 165 -5.75 16.66 6.61
CA GLN A 165 -4.60 15.88 6.18
C GLN A 165 -4.47 15.91 4.64
N SER A 166 -3.23 15.85 4.18
CA SER A 166 -2.85 15.62 2.79
C SER A 166 -3.31 14.24 2.30
N PHE A 167 -3.27 14.04 0.98
CA PHE A 167 -3.62 12.77 0.35
C PHE A 167 -2.80 11.59 0.93
N PHE A 168 -1.47 11.73 1.01
CA PHE A 168 -0.61 10.62 1.47
C PHE A 168 -0.64 10.42 2.99
N GLU A 169 -0.89 11.47 3.79
CA GLU A 169 -1.20 11.30 5.21
C GLU A 169 -2.47 10.47 5.40
N ALA A 170 -3.51 10.76 4.64
CA ALA A 170 -4.74 9.98 4.67
C ALA A 170 -4.49 8.52 4.23
N CYS A 171 -3.65 8.29 3.21
CA CYS A 171 -3.23 6.95 2.83
C CYS A 171 -2.54 6.20 3.98
N ASN A 172 -1.61 6.83 4.70
CA ASN A 172 -0.94 6.22 5.86
C ASN A 172 -1.94 5.82 6.95
N ARG A 173 -2.88 6.71 7.26
CA ARG A 173 -3.94 6.43 8.23
C ARG A 173 -4.84 5.29 7.75
N ALA A 174 -5.13 5.22 6.45
CA ALA A 174 -5.88 4.10 5.88
C ALA A 174 -5.10 2.78 5.95
N ILE A 175 -3.79 2.79 5.70
CA ILE A 175 -2.91 1.62 5.87
C ILE A 175 -3.02 1.10 7.31
N GLU A 176 -2.85 1.98 8.30
CA GLU A 176 -2.95 1.60 9.73
C GLU A 176 -4.31 0.97 10.05
N ASN A 177 -5.41 1.57 9.57
CA ASN A 177 -6.78 1.22 9.96
C ASN A 177 -7.44 0.13 9.12
N SER A 178 -6.86 -0.22 7.97
CA SER A 178 -7.33 -1.33 7.13
C SER A 178 -7.25 -2.68 7.85
N ALA A 179 -8.14 -3.60 7.53
CA ALA A 179 -8.13 -4.97 8.06
C ALA A 179 -7.48 -5.98 7.10
N GLY A 180 -7.41 -5.65 5.81
CA GLY A 180 -6.95 -6.51 4.75
C GLY A 180 -5.45 -6.77 4.76
N SER A 181 -5.06 -7.99 4.37
CA SER A 181 -3.65 -8.33 4.17
C SER A 181 -3.05 -7.71 2.90
N ILE A 182 -3.90 -7.48 1.90
CA ILE A 182 -3.60 -6.82 0.63
C ILE A 182 -4.45 -5.56 0.54
N LEU A 183 -3.79 -4.42 0.39
CA LEU A 183 -4.43 -3.11 0.29
C LEU A 183 -4.45 -2.69 -1.17
N THR A 184 -5.61 -2.28 -1.67
CA THR A 184 -5.80 -1.75 -3.02
C THR A 184 -6.25 -0.29 -2.90
N PHE A 185 -5.42 0.64 -3.35
CA PHE A 185 -5.75 2.07 -3.35
C PHE A 185 -6.50 2.41 -4.62
N VAL A 186 -7.69 2.97 -4.48
CA VAL A 186 -8.56 3.36 -5.60
C VAL A 186 -9.12 4.76 -5.38
N ARG A 187 -9.50 5.41 -6.46
CA ARG A 187 -10.20 6.69 -6.44
C ARG A 187 -11.66 6.54 -6.89
N PRO A 188 -12.54 7.44 -6.43
CA PRO A 188 -13.89 7.57 -6.98
C PRO A 188 -13.87 7.74 -8.50
N GLY A 189 -14.59 6.88 -9.20
CA GLY A 189 -14.67 6.84 -10.66
C GLY A 189 -13.78 5.78 -11.31
N ASP A 190 -12.75 5.29 -10.64
CA ASP A 190 -11.88 4.22 -11.16
C ASP A 190 -12.69 2.97 -11.49
N ARG A 191 -12.34 2.31 -12.61
CA ARG A 191 -13.01 1.09 -13.07
C ARG A 191 -12.07 -0.11 -12.99
N LEU A 192 -12.49 -1.14 -12.28
CA LEU A 192 -11.68 -2.34 -12.04
C LEU A 192 -12.13 -3.50 -12.95
N PRO A 193 -11.20 -4.34 -13.42
CA PRO A 193 -11.56 -5.56 -14.14
C PRO A 193 -12.30 -6.53 -13.21
N ARG A 194 -13.21 -7.33 -13.75
CA ARG A 194 -14.10 -8.20 -12.96
C ARG A 194 -13.36 -9.28 -12.15
N ASN A 195 -12.19 -9.70 -12.62
CA ASN A 195 -11.34 -10.72 -12.01
C ASN A 195 -10.18 -10.11 -11.22
N TYR A 196 -10.25 -8.83 -10.84
CA TYR A 196 -9.15 -8.11 -10.19
C TYR A 196 -8.69 -8.84 -8.92
N ASN A 197 -9.63 -9.22 -8.04
CA ASN A 197 -9.28 -9.92 -6.80
C ASN A 197 -8.68 -11.30 -7.04
N THR A 198 -9.23 -12.12 -7.93
CA THR A 198 -8.63 -13.43 -8.25
C THR A 198 -7.24 -13.29 -8.85
N THR A 199 -7.04 -12.34 -9.76
CA THR A 199 -5.71 -12.07 -10.32
C THR A 199 -4.73 -11.68 -9.21
N LEU A 200 -5.11 -10.72 -8.36
CA LEU A 200 -4.28 -10.26 -7.26
C LEU A 200 -4.00 -11.37 -6.23
N PHE A 201 -4.99 -12.22 -5.94
CA PHE A 201 -4.84 -13.43 -5.13
C PHE A 201 -3.76 -14.34 -5.69
N ASN A 202 -3.82 -14.61 -7.00
CA ASN A 202 -2.91 -15.52 -7.67
C ASN A 202 -1.49 -14.95 -7.72
N CYS A 203 -1.33 -13.66 -8.03
CA CYS A 203 -0.03 -12.99 -7.98
C CYS A 203 0.56 -13.02 -6.55
N ASN A 204 -0.27 -12.81 -5.53
CA ASN A 204 0.13 -12.95 -4.12
C ASN A 204 0.53 -14.39 -3.76
N ALA A 205 -0.18 -15.41 -4.23
CA ALA A 205 0.18 -16.80 -3.94
C ALA A 205 1.61 -17.15 -4.42
N SER A 206 2.05 -16.53 -5.52
CA SER A 206 3.44 -16.64 -6.02
C SER A 206 4.44 -15.72 -5.31
N LEU A 207 3.97 -14.65 -4.66
CA LEU A 207 4.82 -13.63 -4.07
C LEU A 207 4.51 -13.48 -2.59
N LEU A 208 5.39 -14.01 -1.74
CA LEU A 208 5.25 -13.90 -0.29
C LEU A 208 5.00 -12.47 0.21
N ARG A 209 5.53 -11.46 -0.50
CA ARG A 209 5.70 -10.07 -0.06
C ARG A 209 5.98 -9.13 -1.24
N GLY A 210 5.05 -8.24 -1.59
CA GLY A 210 5.28 -7.30 -2.69
C GLY A 210 4.29 -6.14 -2.85
N VAL A 211 4.61 -5.28 -3.82
CA VAL A 211 3.79 -4.21 -4.37
C VAL A 211 3.39 -4.61 -5.81
N PHE A 212 2.11 -4.53 -6.11
CA PHE A 212 1.51 -4.81 -7.41
C PHE A 212 1.06 -3.49 -8.03
N TYR A 213 1.60 -3.16 -9.19
CA TYR A 213 1.30 -1.91 -9.86
C TYR A 213 0.53 -2.19 -11.16
N PRO A 214 -0.77 -1.89 -11.24
CA PRO A 214 -1.51 -2.07 -12.49
C PRO A 214 -1.22 -0.93 -13.45
N PHE A 215 -0.94 -1.29 -14.69
CA PHE A 215 -0.54 -0.34 -15.71
C PHE A 215 -1.69 -0.13 -16.70
N ALA A 216 -2.48 0.93 -16.51
CA ALA A 216 -3.57 1.26 -17.42
C ALA A 216 -3.22 2.39 -18.39
N HIS A 217 -2.80 3.54 -17.87
CA HIS A 217 -2.70 4.76 -18.67
C HIS A 217 -1.31 5.05 -19.25
N HIS A 218 -0.34 4.18 -19.00
CA HIS A 218 1.04 4.43 -19.38
C HIS A 218 1.68 3.23 -20.07
N ARG A 219 0.96 2.46 -20.89
CA ARG A 219 1.56 1.36 -21.68
C ARG A 219 2.86 1.79 -22.40
N GLU A 220 2.96 3.06 -22.77
CA GLU A 220 4.17 3.68 -23.35
C GLU A 220 5.36 3.83 -22.39
N THR A 221 5.15 3.95 -21.07
CA THR A 221 6.24 3.99 -20.07
C THR A 221 6.60 2.59 -19.55
N LEU A 222 5.79 1.56 -19.83
CA LEU A 222 6.12 0.19 -19.40
C LEU A 222 7.52 -0.27 -19.91
N PRO A 223 7.93 0.02 -21.16
CA PRO A 223 9.28 -0.31 -21.62
C PRO A 223 10.40 0.45 -20.92
N THR A 224 10.12 1.61 -20.29
CA THR A 224 11.14 2.35 -19.54
C THR A 224 11.24 1.83 -18.11
N LEU A 225 10.10 1.47 -17.52
CA LEU A 225 9.96 0.94 -16.16
C LEU A 225 10.36 -0.52 -16.01
N THR A 226 10.50 -1.24 -17.12
CA THR A 226 10.89 -2.63 -17.10
C THR A 226 12.00 -2.91 -18.08
N ARG A 227 12.85 -3.89 -17.76
CA ARG A 227 13.82 -4.46 -18.69
C ARG A 227 13.59 -5.96 -18.76
N GLU A 228 13.69 -6.53 -19.95
CA GLU A 228 13.74 -7.99 -20.05
C GLU A 228 15.17 -8.47 -19.81
N THR A 229 15.35 -9.35 -18.82
CA THR A 229 16.63 -9.98 -18.49
C THR A 229 16.41 -11.47 -18.36
N ALA A 230 17.06 -12.26 -19.22
CA ALA A 230 16.93 -13.72 -19.26
C ALA A 230 15.47 -14.23 -19.38
N GLY A 231 14.64 -13.53 -20.15
CA GLY A 231 13.23 -13.88 -20.35
C GLY A 231 12.30 -13.49 -19.19
N MET A 232 12.82 -12.84 -18.15
CA MET A 232 12.02 -12.25 -17.08
C MET A 232 11.94 -10.74 -17.25
N ARG A 233 10.75 -10.17 -17.00
CA ARG A 233 10.56 -8.72 -16.96
C ARG A 233 10.90 -8.23 -15.56
N VAL A 234 12.00 -7.47 -15.43
CA VAL A 234 12.45 -6.90 -14.16
C VAL A 234 12.15 -5.41 -14.09
N PHE A 235 11.84 -4.92 -12.89
CA PHE A 235 11.60 -3.50 -12.66
C PHE A 235 12.91 -2.70 -12.79
N SER A 236 12.86 -1.58 -13.51
CA SER A 236 14.00 -0.72 -13.84
C SER A 236 14.04 0.48 -12.90
N VAL A 237 15.09 0.58 -12.08
CA VAL A 237 15.31 1.77 -11.22
C VAL A 237 15.48 3.03 -12.07
N ASP A 238 16.18 2.95 -13.20
CA ASP A 238 16.32 4.07 -14.14
C ASP A 238 14.95 4.53 -14.65
N GLY A 239 14.09 3.57 -14.99
CA GLY A 239 12.71 3.84 -15.37
C GLY A 239 11.94 4.57 -14.28
N LEU A 240 12.07 4.11 -13.03
CA LEU A 240 11.40 4.69 -11.87
C LEU A 240 11.79 6.16 -11.65
N CYS A 241 13.07 6.46 -11.89
CA CYS A 241 13.63 7.80 -11.75
C CYS A 241 13.29 8.74 -12.92
N GLN A 242 13.11 8.21 -14.14
CA GLN A 242 12.88 8.99 -15.36
C GLN A 242 11.40 9.11 -15.74
N GLY A 243 10.59 8.10 -15.41
CA GLY A 243 9.21 7.99 -15.83
C GLY A 243 8.25 8.90 -15.07
N ASN A 244 7.16 9.27 -15.74
CA ASN A 244 5.95 9.81 -15.12
C ASN A 244 5.23 8.66 -14.40
N LEU A 245 5.77 8.20 -13.29
CA LEU A 245 5.05 7.29 -12.41
C LEU A 245 4.15 8.10 -11.51
N PHE A 246 2.97 8.38 -12.05
CA PHE A 246 1.92 9.02 -11.30
C PHE A 246 0.63 8.22 -11.48
N SER A 247 0.55 7.06 -10.82
CA SER A 247 -0.76 6.47 -10.53
C SER A 247 -0.95 6.51 -9.02
N SER A 248 -2.10 7.02 -8.62
CA SER A 248 -2.61 6.84 -7.27
C SER A 248 -3.08 5.42 -7.01
N PHE A 249 -3.18 4.61 -8.06
CA PHE A 249 -3.62 3.24 -7.98
C PHE A 249 -2.41 2.31 -7.87
N PHE A 250 -2.41 1.51 -6.80
CA PHE A 250 -1.59 0.30 -6.72
C PHE A 250 -2.21 -0.64 -5.68
N SER A 251 -1.76 -1.89 -5.67
CA SER A 251 -2.01 -2.81 -4.58
C SER A 251 -0.72 -3.20 -3.89
N ALA A 252 -0.76 -3.47 -2.59
CA ALA A 252 0.42 -3.92 -1.89
C ALA A 252 0.04 -4.73 -0.66
N HIS A 253 0.95 -5.57 -0.21
CA HIS A 253 0.82 -6.17 1.10
C HIS A 253 0.82 -5.11 2.19
N LYS A 254 -0.15 -5.17 3.11
CA LYS A 254 -0.17 -4.31 4.29
C LYS A 254 1.15 -4.42 5.07
N ALA A 255 1.67 -5.63 5.26
CA ALA A 255 2.94 -5.85 5.94
C ALA A 255 4.13 -5.19 5.23
N CYS A 256 4.10 -5.08 3.89
CA CYS A 256 5.08 -4.33 3.11
C CYS A 256 4.99 -2.85 3.48
N LEU A 257 3.80 -2.27 3.33
CA LEU A 257 3.58 -0.85 3.58
C LEU A 257 3.89 -0.47 5.04
N MET A 258 3.56 -1.33 6.00
CA MET A 258 3.91 -1.11 7.41
C MET A 258 5.42 -1.18 7.66
N ASP A 259 6.15 -2.11 7.02
CA ASP A 259 7.63 -2.19 7.14
C ASP A 259 8.36 -1.02 6.45
N LEU A 260 7.71 -0.39 5.48
CA LEU A 260 8.17 0.82 4.80
C LEU A 260 7.76 2.10 5.53
N GLU A 261 7.01 2.00 6.64
CA GLU A 261 6.43 3.15 7.36
C GLU A 261 5.48 3.98 6.49
N GLY A 262 4.84 3.33 5.51
CA GLY A 262 3.92 3.95 4.56
C GLY A 262 4.61 4.95 3.61
N PHE A 263 3.91 6.03 3.30
CA PHE A 263 4.42 7.14 2.51
C PHE A 263 5.18 8.11 3.40
N GLN A 264 6.48 8.27 3.18
CA GLN A 264 7.30 9.20 3.96
C GLN A 264 7.23 10.64 3.43
N ASP A 265 7.01 10.80 2.12
CA ASP A 265 6.96 12.09 1.46
C ASP A 265 5.50 12.52 1.26
N LEU A 266 4.94 13.15 2.29
CA LEU A 266 3.49 13.33 2.44
C LEU A 266 2.88 14.38 1.51
N ASN A 267 3.69 15.30 0.98
CA ASN A 267 3.23 16.46 0.21
C ASN A 267 3.76 16.49 -1.22
N SER A 268 4.42 15.41 -1.67
CA SER A 268 5.05 15.39 -2.99
C SER A 268 4.41 14.36 -3.90
N CYS A 269 4.41 14.69 -5.19
CA CYS A 269 4.17 13.74 -6.26
C CYS A 269 5.15 12.55 -6.25
N THR A 270 6.27 12.66 -5.53
CA THR A 270 7.26 11.59 -5.39
C THR A 270 7.00 10.60 -4.27
N ALA A 271 5.89 10.72 -3.54
CA ALA A 271 5.56 9.77 -2.48
C ALA A 271 5.53 8.32 -2.98
N VAL A 272 4.86 8.06 -4.12
CA VAL A 272 4.78 6.73 -4.73
C VAL A 272 6.16 6.27 -5.20
N ARG A 273 6.94 7.15 -5.86
CA ARG A 273 8.30 6.84 -6.30
C ARG A 273 9.19 6.44 -5.13
N THR A 274 9.18 7.22 -4.05
CA THR A 274 9.95 6.97 -2.83
C THR A 274 9.51 5.68 -2.15
N LEU A 275 8.21 5.40 -2.11
CA LEU A 275 7.67 4.13 -1.61
C LEU A 275 8.21 2.93 -2.41
N LEU A 276 8.13 2.97 -3.74
CA LEU A 276 8.61 1.89 -4.61
C LEU A 276 10.13 1.71 -4.50
N LEU A 277 10.89 2.81 -4.47
CA LEU A 277 12.34 2.76 -4.23
C LEU A 277 12.68 2.11 -2.89
N SER A 278 11.95 2.47 -1.83
CA SER A 278 12.11 1.89 -0.49
C SER A 278 11.75 0.40 -0.47
N ALA A 279 10.71 0.00 -1.20
CA ALA A 279 10.32 -1.40 -1.38
C ALA A 279 11.45 -2.21 -2.04
N LEU A 280 11.98 -1.75 -3.17
CA LEU A 280 13.12 -2.39 -3.85
C LEU A 280 14.35 -2.48 -2.94
N GLN A 281 14.64 -1.42 -2.19
CA GLN A 281 15.80 -1.37 -1.30
C GLN A 281 15.70 -2.40 -0.15
N LYS A 282 14.48 -2.70 0.29
CA LYS A 282 14.19 -3.73 1.28
C LYS A 282 14.02 -5.12 0.66
N ALA A 283 14.33 -5.27 -0.64
CA ALA A 283 14.17 -6.49 -1.43
C ALA A 283 12.73 -7.02 -1.48
N TRP A 284 11.73 -6.14 -1.34
CA TRP A 284 10.35 -6.49 -1.62
C TRP A 284 10.15 -6.62 -3.11
N HIS A 285 9.31 -7.57 -3.52
CA HIS A 285 9.02 -7.75 -4.93
C HIS A 285 8.10 -6.63 -5.44
N ILE A 286 8.41 -6.09 -6.62
CA ILE A 286 7.51 -5.19 -7.33
C ILE A 286 7.13 -5.89 -8.62
N GLU A 287 5.84 -6.19 -8.76
CA GLU A 287 5.30 -6.84 -9.94
C GLU A 287 4.42 -5.86 -10.72
N ILE A 288 4.60 -5.87 -12.04
CA ILE A 288 3.71 -5.17 -12.95
C ILE A 288 2.83 -6.21 -13.62
N GLU A 289 1.54 -6.19 -13.28
CA GLU A 289 0.56 -7.12 -13.81
C GLU A 289 -0.45 -6.37 -14.68
N THR A 290 -0.38 -6.61 -15.98
CA THR A 290 -1.24 -5.95 -16.97
C THR A 290 -2.70 -6.37 -16.86
N SER A 291 -3.00 -7.57 -16.34
CA SER A 291 -4.38 -8.02 -16.13
C SER A 291 -5.06 -7.38 -14.92
N LEU A 292 -4.33 -6.60 -14.12
CA LEU A 292 -4.87 -5.74 -13.07
C LEU A 292 -5.19 -4.31 -13.57
N GLU A 293 -5.09 -4.05 -14.88
CA GLU A 293 -5.31 -2.73 -15.49
C GLU A 293 -6.63 -2.06 -15.04
N VAL A 294 -6.51 -0.90 -14.38
CA VAL A 294 -7.63 -0.11 -13.85
C VAL A 294 -7.83 1.14 -14.70
N ILE A 295 -9.03 1.31 -15.25
CA ILE A 295 -9.33 2.50 -16.06
C ILE A 295 -9.64 3.64 -15.11
N GLU A 296 -8.67 4.53 -14.90
CA GLU A 296 -8.87 5.77 -14.13
C GLU A 296 -9.80 6.69 -14.94
N LYS A 297 -10.95 7.08 -14.37
CA LYS A 297 -11.95 7.93 -15.05
C LYS A 297 -11.46 9.37 -15.18
N HIS A 298 -10.65 9.80 -14.23
CA HIS A 298 -9.98 11.08 -14.27
C HIS A 298 -8.51 10.72 -14.26
N SER A 299 -7.83 10.94 -15.38
CA SER A 299 -6.39 11.15 -15.35
C SER A 299 -6.20 12.41 -14.52
N TYR A 300 -6.18 12.25 -13.20
CA TYR A 300 -5.50 13.21 -12.34
C TYR A 300 -4.02 13.01 -12.65
N THR A 301 -3.60 13.42 -13.86
CA THR A 301 -2.49 14.34 -13.90
C THR A 301 -2.92 15.39 -12.91
N PHE A 302 -2.47 15.30 -11.66
CA PHE A 302 -2.36 16.53 -10.90
C PHE A 302 -1.75 17.48 -11.92
N GLU A 303 -2.42 18.59 -12.21
CA GLU A 303 -1.86 19.62 -13.08
C GLU A 303 -0.61 20.26 -12.44
N TYR A 304 0.11 19.53 -11.59
CA TYR A 304 1.55 19.42 -11.72
C TYR A 304 1.87 19.09 -13.19
N GLN A 305 1.91 20.14 -14.02
CA GLN A 305 3.09 20.32 -14.84
C GLN A 305 4.27 20.19 -13.87
N GLU A 306 4.70 18.96 -13.59
CA GLU A 306 5.92 18.72 -12.87
C GLU A 306 6.97 19.38 -13.75
N PHE A 307 7.33 20.60 -13.39
CA PHE A 307 8.43 21.26 -14.04
C PHE A 307 9.59 20.27 -13.97
N PRO A 308 10.30 20.01 -15.07
CA PRO A 308 11.38 19.02 -15.11
C PRO A 308 12.40 19.17 -13.97
N PHE A 309 12.55 20.39 -13.43
CA PHE A 309 13.36 20.63 -12.24
C PHE A 309 12.79 20.06 -10.94
N ILE A 310 11.48 20.15 -10.68
CA ILE A 310 10.85 19.56 -9.47
C ILE A 310 11.08 18.06 -9.51
N ARG A 311 10.86 17.44 -10.68
CA ARG A 311 11.16 16.02 -10.87
C ARG A 311 12.63 15.70 -10.61
N SER A 312 13.54 16.47 -11.20
CA SER A 312 14.99 16.26 -11.02
C SER A 312 15.39 16.42 -9.56
N TYR A 313 14.84 17.41 -8.87
CA TYR A 313 15.05 17.69 -7.46
C TYR A 313 14.55 16.55 -6.59
N CYS A 314 13.31 16.11 -6.77
CA CYS A 314 12.76 15.01 -6.00
C CYS A 314 13.46 13.67 -6.31
N THR A 315 13.82 13.40 -7.57
CA THR A 315 14.65 12.24 -7.93
C THR A 315 16.02 12.31 -7.22
N ALA A 316 16.66 13.49 -7.16
CA ALA A 316 17.89 13.67 -6.41
C ALA A 316 17.69 13.42 -4.90
N GLN A 317 16.60 13.91 -4.31
CA GLN A 317 16.24 13.60 -2.91
C GLN A 317 16.10 12.09 -2.69
N SER A 318 15.37 11.38 -3.55
CA SER A 318 15.21 9.93 -3.44
C SER A 318 16.56 9.19 -3.54
N ILE A 319 17.44 9.60 -4.46
CA ILE A 319 18.79 9.01 -4.63
C ILE A 319 19.62 9.18 -3.36
N LEU A 320 19.64 10.38 -2.78
CA LEU A 320 20.41 10.63 -1.55
C LEU A 320 19.84 9.88 -0.36
N HIS A 321 18.52 9.90 -0.17
CA HIS A 321 17.86 9.16 0.91
C HIS A 321 18.26 7.68 0.83
N MET A 322 18.13 7.04 -0.33
CA MET A 322 18.51 5.64 -0.47
C MET A 322 19.99 5.39 -0.20
N THR A 323 20.87 6.29 -0.69
CA THR A 323 22.31 6.17 -0.50
C THR A 323 22.67 6.25 0.99
N GLU A 324 22.14 7.22 1.73
CA GLU A 324 22.33 7.36 3.17
C GLU A 324 21.78 6.16 3.92
N ALA A 325 20.60 5.70 3.53
CA ALA A 325 19.93 4.62 4.21
C ALA A 325 20.57 3.25 3.92
N ASN A 326 21.33 3.10 2.82
CA ASN A 326 22.23 1.97 2.57
C ASN A 326 23.45 1.98 3.51
N LEU A 327 23.97 3.17 3.83
CA LEU A 327 25.13 3.32 4.72
C LEU A 327 24.79 3.02 6.17
N THR A 328 23.57 3.35 6.61
CA THR A 328 23.18 3.28 8.03
C THR A 328 22.45 2.01 8.45
N SER A 329 21.80 1.29 7.53
CA SER A 329 20.99 0.12 7.88
C SER A 329 21.82 -1.17 7.93
N GLU A 330 21.96 -1.77 9.11
CA GLU A 330 22.65 -3.06 9.31
C GLU A 330 22.06 -4.19 8.45
N PHE A 331 20.73 -4.24 8.33
CA PHE A 331 20.05 -5.22 7.47
C PHE A 331 20.40 -5.04 5.99
N ARG A 332 20.55 -3.80 5.54
CA ARG A 332 20.95 -3.53 4.16
C ARG A 332 22.41 -3.88 3.93
N GLN A 333 23.30 -3.53 4.84
CA GLN A 333 24.69 -3.99 4.78
C GLN A 333 24.81 -5.52 4.80
N TYR A 334 23.88 -6.22 5.47
CA TYR A 334 23.78 -7.68 5.41
C TYR A 334 23.35 -8.17 4.01
N LEU A 335 22.27 -7.65 3.43
CA LEU A 335 21.83 -8.04 2.08
C LEU A 335 22.93 -7.84 1.03
N LEU A 336 23.63 -6.69 1.11
CA LEU A 336 24.75 -6.39 0.22
C LEU A 336 25.91 -7.38 0.39
N ARG A 337 26.30 -7.71 1.63
CA ARG A 337 27.41 -8.64 1.90
C ARG A 337 27.10 -10.09 1.55
N GLU A 338 25.92 -10.57 1.94
CA GLU A 338 25.59 -12.00 1.87
C GLU A 338 24.93 -12.41 0.56
N HIS A 339 24.21 -11.48 -0.08
CA HIS A 339 23.41 -11.79 -1.27
C HIS A 339 23.82 -10.97 -2.50
N ASN A 340 24.71 -9.98 -2.35
CA ASN A 340 25.07 -9.05 -3.41
C ASN A 340 23.83 -8.40 -4.06
N THR A 341 22.76 -8.21 -3.28
CA THR A 341 21.49 -7.63 -3.72
C THR A 341 21.27 -6.27 -3.08
N GLY A 342 21.14 -5.24 -3.91
CA GLY A 342 20.75 -3.91 -3.49
C GLY A 342 20.79 -2.90 -4.61
N ILE A 343 20.15 -1.75 -4.40
CA ILE A 343 20.23 -0.62 -5.32
C ILE A 343 21.49 0.17 -4.99
N TYR A 344 22.38 0.28 -5.96
CA TYR A 344 23.58 1.11 -5.91
C TYR A 344 23.49 2.21 -6.96
N PHE A 345 23.72 3.45 -6.52
CA PHE A 345 23.91 4.58 -7.42
C PHE A 345 25.41 4.78 -7.63
N GLU A 346 25.80 5.02 -8.87
CA GLU A 346 27.18 5.39 -9.19
C GLU A 346 27.56 6.67 -8.41
N PRO A 347 28.77 6.77 -7.83
CA PRO A 347 29.18 7.95 -7.07
C PRO A 347 28.96 9.28 -7.81
N SER A 348 29.16 9.31 -9.13
CA SER A 348 28.91 10.48 -9.99
C SER A 348 27.45 10.93 -10.00
N ILE A 349 26.50 9.99 -9.97
CA ILE A 349 25.06 10.25 -9.89
C ILE A 349 24.71 10.80 -8.50
N VAL A 350 25.27 10.21 -7.44
CA VAL A 350 25.07 10.69 -6.06
C VAL A 350 25.61 12.11 -5.91
N ASP A 351 26.80 12.40 -6.44
CA ASP A 351 27.39 13.73 -6.38
C ASP A 351 26.60 14.76 -7.21
N THR A 352 26.05 14.34 -8.36
CA THR A 352 25.12 15.17 -9.14
C THR A 352 23.86 15.48 -8.34
N ALA A 353 23.28 14.48 -7.67
CA ALA A 353 22.13 14.66 -6.80
C ALA A 353 22.44 15.61 -5.63
N ARG A 354 23.58 15.44 -4.94
CA ARG A 354 24.04 16.36 -3.88
C ARG A 354 24.22 17.78 -4.40
N SER A 355 24.84 17.94 -5.57
CA SER A 355 25.04 19.25 -6.19
C SER A 355 23.71 19.91 -6.51
N LEU A 356 22.75 19.16 -7.06
CA LEU A 356 21.43 19.69 -7.39
C LEU A 356 20.68 20.17 -6.13
N LEU A 357 20.67 19.35 -5.06
CA LEU A 357 20.02 19.75 -3.81
C LEU A 357 20.75 20.89 -3.10
N GLY A 358 22.09 20.92 -3.17
CA GLY A 358 22.89 21.97 -2.54
C GLY A 358 22.76 23.34 -3.22
N GLN A 359 22.35 23.37 -4.49
CA GLN A 359 22.07 24.59 -5.24
C GLN A 359 20.60 25.00 -5.19
N ALA A 360 19.71 24.09 -4.77
CA ALA A 360 18.30 24.38 -4.66
C ALA A 360 18.01 25.31 -3.46
N PRO A 361 17.04 26.23 -3.58
CA PRO A 361 16.62 27.07 -2.46
C PRO A 361 16.15 26.22 -1.28
N LYS A 362 16.41 26.66 -0.05
CA LYS A 362 16.00 25.93 1.16
C LYS A 362 14.49 25.67 1.21
N ASP A 363 13.72 26.59 0.64
CA ASP A 363 12.25 26.53 0.64
C ASP A 363 11.72 25.50 -0.37
N PHE A 364 12.57 24.99 -1.30
CA PHE A 364 12.19 23.95 -2.25
C PHE A 364 12.04 22.57 -1.61
N ALA A 365 12.54 22.38 -0.39
CA ALA A 365 12.28 21.17 0.38
C ALA A 365 10.79 21.00 0.73
N ASN A 366 9.96 22.03 0.55
CA ASN A 366 8.52 21.96 0.73
C ASN A 366 7.79 22.27 -0.60
N PRO A 367 7.40 21.24 -1.37
CA PRO A 367 6.66 21.41 -2.63
C PRO A 367 5.37 22.23 -2.48
N ARG A 368 4.77 22.21 -1.29
CA ARG A 368 3.59 23.00 -0.96
C ARG A 368 3.90 24.49 -0.85
N LEU A 369 5.06 24.87 -0.31
CA LEU A 369 5.51 26.28 -0.29
C LEU A 369 5.83 26.78 -1.70
N ILE A 370 6.40 25.93 -2.57
CA ILE A 370 6.59 26.23 -4.00
C ILE A 370 5.23 26.55 -4.64
N GLN A 371 4.20 25.75 -4.39
CA GLN A 371 2.87 25.93 -4.96
C GLN A 371 2.11 27.13 -4.38
N GLU A 372 2.22 27.36 -3.07
CA GLU A 372 1.47 28.41 -2.38
C GLU A 372 2.08 29.80 -2.55
N ASN A 373 3.41 29.89 -2.75
CA ASN A 373 4.13 31.19 -2.71
C ASN A 373 4.79 31.61 -4.01
N TYR A 374 4.88 30.72 -5.01
CA TYR A 374 5.55 31.08 -6.25
C TYR A 374 4.63 30.87 -7.44
N ASP A 375 4.37 31.97 -8.15
CA ASP A 375 3.96 31.89 -9.55
C ASP A 375 5.09 31.18 -10.33
N ALA A 376 4.72 30.26 -11.23
CA ALA A 376 5.67 29.62 -12.15
C ALA A 376 6.56 30.65 -12.86
N GLU A 377 6.02 31.84 -13.17
CA GLU A 377 6.80 32.92 -13.77
C GLU A 377 7.84 33.56 -12.83
N GLU A 378 7.52 33.70 -11.54
CA GLU A 378 8.45 34.19 -10.50
C GLU A 378 9.52 33.15 -10.20
N LEU A 379 9.12 31.89 -10.08
CA LEU A 379 10.04 30.75 -9.92
C LEU A 379 11.06 30.70 -11.06
N VAL A 380 10.64 30.87 -12.31
CA VAL A 380 11.54 30.89 -13.47
C VAL A 380 12.40 32.16 -13.51
N LYS A 381 11.92 33.31 -13.01
CA LYS A 381 12.70 34.56 -12.93
C LYS A 381 13.83 34.48 -11.90
N GLU A 382 13.56 33.95 -10.71
CA GLU A 382 14.57 33.75 -9.67
C GLU A 382 15.47 32.54 -10.00
N PHE A 383 14.85 31.54 -10.62
CA PHE A 383 15.26 30.19 -10.99
C PHE A 383 15.83 29.83 -12.37
N PRO A 384 16.38 30.71 -13.21
CA PRO A 384 16.38 30.51 -14.67
C PRO A 384 17.14 29.25 -15.14
N GLN A 385 18.14 28.78 -14.39
CA GLN A 385 18.86 27.53 -14.67
C GLN A 385 18.01 26.26 -14.51
N TYR A 386 16.84 26.37 -13.85
CA TYR A 386 15.91 25.27 -13.60
C TYR A 386 14.65 25.36 -14.47
N ALA A 387 14.52 26.38 -15.32
CA ALA A 387 13.39 26.49 -16.24
C ALA A 387 13.45 25.40 -17.33
N PRO A 388 12.32 24.76 -17.69
CA PRO A 388 12.33 23.83 -18.81
C PRO A 388 12.77 24.53 -20.11
N GLY A 389 13.47 23.80 -20.99
CA GLY A 389 14.03 24.37 -22.21
C GLY A 389 13.01 25.05 -23.13
N TRP A 390 11.74 24.60 -23.11
CA TRP A 390 10.66 25.25 -23.85
C TRP A 390 10.29 26.64 -23.31
N GLU A 391 10.42 26.89 -22.00
CA GLU A 391 10.13 28.21 -21.40
C GLU A 391 11.20 29.24 -21.80
N TYR A 392 12.45 28.79 -21.96
CA TYR A 392 13.50 29.62 -22.55
C TYR A 392 13.19 29.96 -24.02
N LEU A 393 12.69 28.99 -24.80
CA LEU A 393 12.29 29.18 -26.20
C LEU A 393 11.06 30.11 -26.31
N ARG A 394 10.05 29.94 -25.46
CA ARG A 394 8.88 30.83 -25.34
C ARG A 394 9.32 32.27 -25.09
N ARG A 395 10.13 32.51 -24.05
CA ARG A 395 10.63 33.86 -23.71
C ARG A 395 11.53 34.44 -24.79
N SER A 396 12.29 33.62 -25.49
CA SER A 396 13.08 34.05 -26.64
C SER A 396 12.18 34.47 -27.81
N ALA A 397 11.07 33.78 -28.04
CA ALA A 397 10.08 34.12 -29.05
C ALA A 397 9.30 35.40 -28.66
N GLU A 398 8.86 35.53 -27.41
CA GLU A 398 8.20 36.74 -26.88
C GLU A 398 9.10 37.98 -26.99
N LYS A 399 10.39 37.87 -26.63
CA LYS A 399 11.37 38.96 -26.80
C LYS A 399 11.64 39.32 -28.25
N ALA A 400 11.49 38.36 -29.17
CA ALA A 400 11.60 38.59 -30.60
C ALA A 400 10.30 39.16 -31.22
N GLY A 401 9.23 39.30 -30.43
CA GLY A 401 7.90 39.71 -30.90
C GLY A 401 7.13 38.62 -31.66
N ASP A 402 7.59 37.37 -31.60
CA ASP A 402 6.99 36.24 -32.29
C ASP A 402 5.98 35.51 -31.38
N MET A 403 4.82 36.15 -31.21
CA MET A 403 3.77 35.67 -30.30
C MET A 403 3.19 34.32 -30.71
N ASN A 404 3.21 33.97 -32.01
CA ASN A 404 2.72 32.67 -32.47
C ASN A 404 3.65 31.54 -32.04
N ARG A 405 4.97 31.75 -32.15
CA ARG A 405 5.99 30.78 -31.72
C ARG A 405 6.14 30.67 -30.20
N ALA A 406 5.72 31.70 -29.47
CA ALA A 406 5.60 31.63 -28.01
C ALA A 406 4.36 30.83 -27.57
N GLN A 407 3.33 30.77 -28.42
CA GLN A 407 2.08 30.04 -28.17
C GLN A 407 2.18 28.55 -28.56
N GLU A 408 2.95 28.25 -29.59
CA GLU A 408 3.43 26.89 -29.94
C GLU A 408 4.41 26.35 -28.89
#